data_AF-S7XK08-F1
#
_entry.id   AF-S7XK08-F1
#
_cell.length_a   1.000
_cell.length_b   1.000
_cell.length_c   1.000
_cell.angle_alpha   90.00
_cell.angle_beta   90.00
_cell.angle_gamma   90.00
#
_symmetry.space_group_name_H-M   'P 1'
#
loop_
_entity.id
_entity.type
_entity.pdbx_description
1 polymer ?
#
loop_
_entity_poly.entity_id
_entity_poly.type
_entity_poly.pdbx_seq_one_letter_code
_entity_poly.pdbx_strand_id
1 'polypeptide(L)'
;MFLFFSLSLCCLMVEKDTFLRSNVLELSRHSIFSRVYIDLSTPCEIPELAQYCYGDCSVPLNGKIMDKAKLKNKRKSKEEKLTLVDLLKVPEAYTGYKEGAREVWMALVNLSNDGFYKSVLSGVQYSISVHICAFYKKMGGIFLCNPSLFGKICKPEGKVNFLKLLKFAKNSFKKMNIEKIEELFTKPELNKIYDIQSVILDVDQYYVNPDLLDVLDKALLVLNCTACEKCKLWGKIQFMGLRTFIKVQLNQKLDNVDELIYAVNFLARLVTSEYESARLESLYKSKYSLVYNVFIYYEEILGISLAFILYFVIFKKRRR
;
A
#
# COMPACT_ATOMS: atom_id res chain seq x y z
N MET A 1 -19.89 20.36 32.59
CA MET A 1 -18.80 19.44 33.00
C MET A 1 -18.61 18.29 32.00
N PHE A 2 -19.66 17.55 31.60
CA PHE A 2 -19.56 16.49 30.57
C PHE A 2 -19.09 16.96 29.17
N LEU A 3 -19.54 18.13 28.71
CA LEU A 3 -19.13 18.71 27.41
C LEU A 3 -17.65 19.18 27.37
N PHE A 4 -17.10 19.60 28.50
CA PHE A 4 -15.68 19.97 28.61
C PHE A 4 -14.78 18.73 28.67
N PHE A 5 -15.24 17.68 29.35
CA PHE A 5 -14.55 16.39 29.37
C PHE A 5 -14.53 15.72 27.99
N SER A 6 -15.63 15.79 27.23
CA SER A 6 -15.69 15.21 25.87
C SER A 6 -14.82 15.97 24.87
N LEU A 7 -14.72 17.31 24.96
CA LEU A 7 -13.81 18.09 24.12
C LEU A 7 -12.34 17.80 24.43
N SER A 8 -11.98 17.76 25.71
CA SER A 8 -10.61 17.47 26.16
C SER A 8 -10.15 16.07 25.73
N LEU A 9 -11.02 15.06 25.88
CA LEU A 9 -10.74 13.69 25.46
C LEU A 9 -10.59 13.59 23.93
N CYS A 10 -11.43 14.29 23.18
CA CYS A 10 -11.37 14.33 21.72
C CYS A 10 -10.06 14.98 21.23
N CYS A 11 -9.65 16.12 21.80
CA CYS A 11 -8.37 16.76 21.48
C CYS A 11 -7.19 15.83 21.76
N LEU A 12 -7.19 15.17 22.91
CA LEU A 12 -6.12 14.24 23.29
C LEU A 12 -6.05 13.01 22.36
N MET A 13 -7.18 12.52 21.85
CA MET A 13 -7.21 11.45 20.85
C MET A 13 -6.66 11.93 19.49
N VAL A 14 -7.06 13.13 19.03
CA VAL A 14 -6.56 13.72 17.78
C VAL A 14 -5.06 13.97 17.83
N GLU A 15 -4.53 14.44 18.96
CA GLU A 15 -3.09 14.62 19.16
C GLU A 15 -2.33 13.30 19.10
N LYS A 16 -2.83 12.25 19.77
CA LYS A 16 -2.23 10.90 19.75
C LYS A 16 -2.23 10.28 18.35
N ASP A 17 -3.33 10.35 17.62
CA ASP A 17 -3.41 9.82 16.26
C ASP A 17 -2.49 10.59 15.29
N THR A 18 -2.37 11.91 15.48
CA THR A 18 -1.44 12.74 14.71
C THR A 18 0.02 12.38 15.00
N PHE A 19 0.37 12.21 16.27
CA PHE A 19 1.69 11.78 16.71
C PHE A 19 2.06 10.40 16.16
N LEU A 20 1.17 9.43 16.29
CA LEU A 20 1.36 8.07 15.80
C LEU A 20 1.64 8.07 14.29
N ARG A 21 0.77 8.74 13.51
CA ARG A 21 0.93 8.84 12.06
C ARG A 21 2.26 9.48 11.69
N SER A 22 2.62 10.61 12.30
CA SER A 22 3.86 11.31 11.99
C SER A 22 5.09 10.43 12.22
N ASN A 23 5.17 9.76 13.38
CA ASN A 23 6.32 8.93 13.73
C ASN A 23 6.42 7.68 12.88
N VAL A 24 5.29 7.00 12.58
CA VAL A 24 5.28 5.85 11.67
C VAL A 24 5.75 6.25 10.27
N LEU A 25 5.29 7.39 9.75
CA LEU A 25 5.71 7.88 8.43
C LEU A 25 7.20 8.25 8.39
N GLU A 26 7.70 8.92 9.43
CA GLU A 26 9.11 9.26 9.52
C GLU A 26 9.99 8.00 9.64
N LEU A 27 9.57 7.02 10.46
CA LEU A 27 10.26 5.73 10.57
C LEU A 27 10.31 5.03 9.21
N SER A 28 9.19 4.96 8.49
CA SER A 28 9.12 4.33 7.15
C SER A 28 10.03 4.98 6.10
N ARG A 29 10.43 6.24 6.31
CA ARG A 29 11.34 6.99 5.43
C ARG A 29 12.81 6.84 5.78
N HIS A 30 13.11 6.25 6.94
CA HIS A 30 14.49 6.00 7.33
C HIS A 30 15.16 5.00 6.36
N SER A 31 16.49 5.06 6.25
CA SER A 31 17.23 4.32 5.22
C SER A 31 17.04 2.80 5.28
N ILE A 32 16.89 2.24 6.48
CA ILE A 32 16.65 0.81 6.71
C ILE A 32 15.23 0.41 6.25
N PHE A 33 14.23 1.24 6.53
CA PHE A 33 12.82 0.93 6.23
C PHE A 33 12.40 1.29 4.80
N SER A 34 13.08 2.25 4.17
CA SER A 34 12.78 2.69 2.81
C SER A 34 13.40 1.83 1.72
N ARG A 35 14.36 0.97 2.08
CA ARG A 35 15.08 0.11 1.13
C ARG A 35 14.75 -1.36 1.38
N VAL A 36 14.14 -2.01 0.40
CA VAL A 36 13.61 -3.37 0.55
C VAL A 36 14.22 -4.29 -0.49
N TYR A 37 14.71 -5.44 -0.05
CA TYR A 37 15.06 -6.55 -0.94
C TYR A 37 13.84 -7.40 -1.23
N ILE A 38 13.40 -7.45 -2.48
CA ILE A 38 12.17 -8.15 -2.84
C ILE A 38 12.30 -8.82 -4.20
N ASP A 39 11.75 -10.03 -4.32
CA ASP A 39 11.69 -10.75 -5.58
C ASP A 39 10.45 -10.31 -6.38
N LEU A 40 10.67 -9.64 -7.49
CA LEU A 40 9.64 -9.29 -8.47
C LEU A 40 9.73 -10.13 -9.75
N SER A 41 10.79 -10.93 -9.87
CA SER A 41 11.15 -11.72 -11.06
C SER A 41 10.42 -13.05 -11.16
N THR A 42 9.93 -13.60 -10.03
CA THR A 42 9.18 -14.86 -10.05
C THR A 42 7.95 -14.75 -10.96
N PRO A 43 7.83 -15.65 -11.96
CA PRO A 43 6.74 -15.61 -12.93
C PRO A 43 5.40 -16.03 -12.31
N CYS A 44 4.31 -15.74 -13.03
CA CYS A 44 3.00 -16.25 -12.68
C CYS A 44 2.90 -17.75 -12.99
N GLU A 45 2.65 -18.56 -11.96
CA GLU A 45 2.48 -20.02 -12.09
C GLU A 45 1.00 -20.44 -12.16
N ILE A 46 0.07 -19.48 -12.19
CA ILE A 46 -1.39 -19.72 -12.22
C ILE A 46 -1.88 -19.47 -13.66
N PRO A 47 -2.16 -20.52 -14.46
CA PRO A 47 -2.45 -20.37 -15.89
C PRO A 47 -3.64 -19.44 -16.18
N GLU A 48 -4.68 -19.51 -15.36
CA GLU A 48 -5.89 -18.70 -15.46
C GLU A 48 -5.62 -17.19 -15.29
N LEU A 49 -4.59 -16.83 -14.52
CA LEU A 49 -4.20 -15.43 -14.31
C LEU A 49 -3.10 -15.00 -15.29
N ALA A 50 -2.28 -15.94 -15.74
CA ALA A 50 -1.17 -15.68 -16.67
C ALA A 50 -1.65 -15.07 -18.00
N GLN A 51 -2.87 -15.38 -18.45
CA GLN A 51 -3.44 -14.81 -19.67
C GLN A 51 -3.57 -13.28 -19.66
N TYR A 52 -3.62 -12.66 -18.46
CA TYR A 52 -3.73 -11.20 -18.33
C TYR A 52 -2.36 -10.51 -18.32
N CYS A 53 -1.26 -11.26 -18.39
CA CYS A 53 0.09 -10.74 -18.59
C CYS A 53 0.35 -10.54 -20.11
N TYR A 54 -0.07 -9.42 -20.70
CA TYR A 54 0.25 -9.11 -22.11
C TYR A 54 1.70 -8.57 -22.24
N GLY A 55 2.65 -9.48 -22.40
CA GLY A 55 4.07 -9.17 -22.31
C GLY A 55 4.62 -9.48 -20.92
N ASP A 56 5.90 -9.83 -20.88
CA ASP A 56 6.57 -10.48 -19.77
C ASP A 56 6.05 -9.98 -18.41
N CYS A 57 5.40 -10.86 -17.65
CA CYS A 57 5.39 -10.79 -16.20
C CYS A 57 6.83 -10.97 -15.61
N SER A 58 7.85 -10.90 -16.48
CA SER A 58 9.27 -10.63 -16.29
C SER A 58 9.60 -9.15 -16.61
N VAL A 59 10.21 -8.51 -15.63
CA VAL A 59 10.75 -7.15 -15.60
C VAL A 59 11.10 -6.49 -16.96
N PRO A 60 10.54 -5.31 -17.31
CA PRO A 60 11.17 -4.40 -18.26
C PRO A 60 12.45 -3.84 -17.63
N LEU A 61 13.59 -4.22 -18.20
CA LEU A 61 14.89 -3.58 -18.01
C LEU A 61 14.80 -2.10 -18.40
N ASN A 62 14.37 -1.24 -17.49
CA ASN A 62 14.68 0.19 -17.51
C ASN A 62 14.72 0.76 -16.10
N GLY A 63 15.68 0.22 -15.36
CA GLY A 63 16.27 0.77 -14.16
C GLY A 63 17.61 0.07 -13.92
N LYS A 64 18.60 0.33 -14.79
CA LYS A 64 19.96 -0.25 -14.67
C LYS A 64 20.47 -0.15 -13.24
N ILE A 65 20.76 -1.28 -12.60
CA ILE A 65 21.79 -1.40 -11.57
C ILE A 65 22.63 -2.65 -11.89
N MET A 66 23.85 -2.35 -12.35
CA MET A 66 25.10 -3.12 -12.40
C MET A 66 25.11 -4.59 -12.86
N ASP A 67 25.87 -4.75 -13.94
CA ASP A 67 26.27 -6.01 -14.56
C ASP A 67 27.61 -6.49 -13.96
N LYS A 68 27.66 -7.78 -13.59
CA LYS A 68 28.75 -8.77 -13.79
C LYS A 68 28.99 -9.68 -12.59
N ALA A 69 28.75 -10.98 -12.79
CA ALA A 69 29.79 -12.03 -12.89
C ALA A 69 29.33 -13.40 -12.36
N LYS A 70 29.03 -14.29 -13.31
CA LYS A 70 29.34 -15.74 -13.36
C LYS A 70 29.41 -16.58 -12.04
N LEU A 71 28.54 -17.60 -12.06
CA LEU A 71 28.71 -18.99 -11.61
C LEU A 71 28.67 -19.36 -10.10
N LYS A 72 27.94 -20.49 -9.91
CA LYS A 72 27.97 -21.52 -8.86
C LYS A 72 27.55 -21.12 -7.44
N ASN A 73 26.32 -21.49 -7.05
CA ASN A 73 26.02 -22.57 -6.10
C ASN A 73 24.57 -22.46 -5.64
N LYS A 74 23.91 -23.59 -5.37
CA LYS A 74 22.47 -23.74 -5.06
C LYS A 74 21.95 -22.97 -3.81
N ARG A 75 22.80 -22.22 -3.09
CA ARG A 75 22.43 -21.24 -2.04
C ARG A 75 22.39 -19.79 -2.55
N LYS A 76 23.07 -19.45 -3.67
CA LYS A 76 23.05 -18.14 -4.33
C LYS A 76 21.74 -17.82 -5.06
N SER A 77 20.95 -18.82 -5.43
CA SER A 77 19.78 -18.62 -6.30
C SER A 77 18.63 -17.82 -5.66
N LYS A 78 18.61 -17.69 -4.33
CA LYS A 78 17.61 -16.87 -3.63
C LYS A 78 18.04 -15.40 -3.58
N GLU A 79 19.33 -15.11 -3.33
CA GLU A 79 19.89 -13.75 -3.35
C GLU A 79 19.98 -13.17 -4.77
N GLU A 80 20.28 -13.98 -5.79
CA GLU A 80 20.34 -13.52 -7.20
C GLU A 80 18.97 -13.05 -7.76
N LYS A 81 17.85 -13.40 -7.12
CA LYS A 81 16.50 -12.98 -7.54
C LYS A 81 15.97 -11.75 -6.82
N LEU A 82 16.63 -11.32 -5.73
CA LEU A 82 16.17 -10.20 -4.93
C LEU A 82 16.60 -8.89 -5.57
N THR A 83 15.64 -8.00 -5.82
CA THR A 83 15.90 -6.65 -6.30
C THR A 83 15.85 -5.68 -5.11
N LEU A 84 16.87 -4.83 -4.99
CA LEU A 84 16.85 -3.73 -4.01
C LEU A 84 16.00 -2.58 -4.55
N VAL A 85 14.92 -2.25 -3.84
CA VAL A 85 13.98 -1.19 -4.21
C VAL A 85 13.98 -0.09 -3.16
N ASP A 86 14.13 1.16 -3.62
CA ASP A 86 13.93 2.37 -2.81
C ASP A 86 12.46 2.82 -2.90
N LEU A 87 11.71 2.56 -1.83
CA LEU A 87 10.27 2.82 -1.76
C LEU A 87 9.91 4.31 -1.84
N LEU A 88 10.84 5.21 -1.52
CA LEU A 88 10.61 6.66 -1.64
C LEU A 88 10.51 7.09 -3.11
N LYS A 89 11.16 6.36 -4.01
CA LYS A 89 11.11 6.60 -5.46
C LYS A 89 9.92 5.93 -6.13
N VAL A 90 9.32 4.93 -5.48
CA VAL A 90 8.22 4.12 -6.03
C VAL A 90 7.00 4.17 -5.09
N PRO A 91 6.35 5.34 -4.91
CA PRO A 91 5.19 5.44 -4.05
C PRO A 91 3.99 4.63 -4.59
N GLU A 92 3.17 4.10 -3.70
CA GLU A 92 1.88 3.49 -4.05
C GLU A 92 0.92 4.57 -4.54
N ALA A 93 0.59 4.53 -5.82
CA ALA A 93 -0.19 5.55 -6.51
C ALA A 93 -0.97 4.93 -7.68
N TYR A 94 -1.88 5.69 -8.27
CA TYR A 94 -2.63 5.23 -9.44
C TYR A 94 -1.68 4.88 -10.61
N THR A 95 -1.82 3.66 -11.14
CA THR A 95 -1.01 3.15 -12.25
C THR A 95 -1.80 2.96 -13.54
N GLY A 96 -3.14 3.07 -13.49
CA GLY A 96 -4.01 2.69 -14.60
C GLY A 96 -4.21 1.19 -14.78
N TYR A 97 -3.69 0.34 -13.87
CA TYR A 97 -3.88 -1.11 -13.90
C TYR A 97 -5.37 -1.48 -13.78
N LYS A 98 -5.89 -2.21 -14.78
CA LYS A 98 -7.31 -2.59 -14.87
C LYS A 98 -7.51 -4.03 -15.33
N GLU A 99 -6.87 -4.42 -16.43
CA GLU A 99 -6.96 -5.76 -17.00
C GLU A 99 -6.29 -6.79 -16.09
N GLY A 100 -6.96 -7.91 -15.79
CA GLY A 100 -6.50 -8.93 -14.85
C GLY A 100 -6.63 -8.56 -13.36
N ALA A 101 -6.87 -7.28 -13.03
CA ALA A 101 -6.91 -6.84 -11.63
C ALA A 101 -8.06 -7.48 -10.85
N ARG A 102 -9.24 -7.62 -11.49
CA ARG A 102 -10.42 -8.24 -10.87
C ARG A 102 -10.15 -9.72 -10.57
N GLU A 103 -9.53 -10.41 -11.52
CA GLU A 103 -9.25 -11.84 -11.46
C GLU A 103 -8.21 -12.15 -10.38
N VAL A 104 -7.18 -11.31 -10.24
CA VAL A 104 -6.24 -11.38 -9.11
C VAL A 104 -6.97 -11.22 -7.78
N TRP A 105 -7.86 -10.23 -7.63
CA TRP A 105 -8.63 -10.06 -6.39
C TRP A 105 -9.57 -11.23 -6.12
N MET A 106 -10.23 -11.78 -7.15
CA MET A 106 -11.06 -12.97 -7.01
C MET A 106 -10.25 -14.18 -6.56
N ALA A 107 -9.07 -14.41 -7.14
CA ALA A 107 -8.17 -15.47 -6.74
C ALA A 107 -7.76 -15.32 -5.26
N LEU A 108 -7.40 -14.10 -4.82
CA LEU A 108 -7.09 -13.82 -3.42
C LEU A 108 -8.27 -14.12 -2.49
N VAL A 109 -9.47 -13.65 -2.82
CA VAL A 109 -10.69 -13.90 -2.02
C VAL A 109 -11.00 -15.39 -1.90
N ASN A 110 -10.75 -16.16 -2.96
CA ASN A 110 -11.04 -17.58 -3.01
C ASN A 110 -10.03 -18.47 -2.25
N LEU A 111 -8.91 -17.91 -1.78
CA LEU A 111 -7.91 -18.70 -1.03
C LEU A 111 -8.41 -19.21 0.32
N SER A 112 -9.39 -18.54 0.94
CA SER A 112 -9.95 -18.95 2.22
C SER A 112 -11.36 -18.45 2.45
N ASN A 113 -12.18 -19.27 3.12
CA ASN A 113 -13.50 -18.89 3.59
C ASN A 113 -13.52 -18.27 4.99
N ASP A 114 -12.36 -18.15 5.63
CA ASP A 114 -12.22 -17.55 6.95
C ASP A 114 -12.73 -16.09 6.97
N GLY A 115 -13.61 -15.79 7.94
CA GLY A 115 -14.27 -14.48 8.03
C GLY A 115 -13.30 -13.36 8.39
N PHE A 116 -12.30 -13.65 9.22
CA PHE A 116 -11.26 -12.68 9.57
C PHE A 116 -10.38 -12.36 8.36
N TYR A 117 -9.95 -13.38 7.60
CA TYR A 117 -9.21 -13.22 6.36
C TYR A 117 -9.96 -12.36 5.34
N LYS A 118 -11.24 -12.67 5.08
CA LYS A 118 -12.08 -11.87 4.15
C LYS A 118 -12.22 -10.41 4.60
N SER A 119 -12.41 -10.19 5.90
CA SER A 119 -12.47 -8.84 6.50
C SER A 119 -11.15 -8.10 6.32
N VAL A 120 -10.02 -8.72 6.65
CA VAL A 120 -8.69 -8.13 6.49
C VAL A 120 -8.37 -7.84 5.03
N LEU A 121 -8.63 -8.78 4.12
CA LEU A 121 -8.40 -8.64 2.69
C LEU A 121 -9.21 -7.46 2.10
N SER A 122 -10.49 -7.34 2.51
CA SER A 122 -11.34 -6.20 2.15
C SER A 122 -10.77 -4.87 2.68
N GLY A 123 -10.20 -4.86 3.89
CA GLY A 123 -9.51 -3.69 4.44
C GLY A 123 -8.25 -3.30 3.67
N VAL A 124 -7.45 -4.28 3.23
CA VAL A 124 -6.28 -4.05 2.36
C VAL A 124 -6.73 -3.45 1.02
N GLN A 125 -7.75 -4.03 0.39
CA GLN A 125 -8.31 -3.52 -0.86
C GLN A 125 -8.81 -2.07 -0.72
N TYR A 126 -9.45 -1.74 0.40
CA TYR A 126 -9.87 -0.37 0.70
C TYR A 126 -8.66 0.58 0.84
N SER A 127 -7.62 0.18 1.58
CA SER A 127 -6.38 0.96 1.73
C SER A 127 -5.72 1.27 0.38
N ILE A 128 -5.62 0.27 -0.51
CA ILE A 128 -5.09 0.43 -1.87
C ILE A 128 -5.97 1.41 -2.68
N SER A 129 -7.30 1.25 -2.59
CA SER A 129 -8.25 2.13 -3.30
C SER A 129 -8.13 3.59 -2.84
N VAL A 130 -7.90 3.82 -1.54
CA VAL A 130 -7.61 5.16 -1.00
C VAL A 130 -6.31 5.71 -1.58
N HIS A 131 -5.23 4.94 -1.64
CA HIS A 131 -3.95 5.39 -2.24
C HIS A 131 -4.11 5.76 -3.71
N ILE A 132 -4.83 4.94 -4.48
CA ILE A 132 -5.17 5.24 -5.89
C ILE A 132 -5.89 6.60 -6.01
N CYS A 133 -6.82 6.88 -5.11
CA CYS A 133 -7.57 8.14 -5.15
C CYS A 133 -6.75 9.33 -4.64
N ALA A 134 -5.95 9.15 -3.59
CA ALA A 134 -5.15 10.20 -2.97
C ALA A 134 -3.97 10.61 -3.86
N PHE A 135 -3.34 9.63 -4.50
CA PHE A 135 -2.14 9.79 -5.32
C PHE A 135 -2.49 9.45 -6.78
N TYR A 136 -3.42 10.21 -7.36
CA TYR A 136 -4.04 9.88 -8.65
C TYR A 136 -3.20 10.33 -9.85
N LYS A 137 -2.78 11.59 -9.90
CA LYS A 137 -1.99 12.15 -11.02
C LYS A 137 -0.82 12.95 -10.47
N LYS A 138 0.39 12.73 -10.99
CA LYS A 138 1.59 13.47 -10.57
C LYS A 138 1.79 14.67 -11.51
N MET A 139 1.81 15.89 -10.95
CA MET A 139 2.06 17.14 -11.67
C MET A 139 3.08 17.99 -10.91
N GLY A 140 4.18 18.36 -11.56
CA GLY A 140 5.22 19.19 -10.92
C GLY A 140 5.84 18.59 -9.66
N GLY A 141 5.90 17.25 -9.56
CA GLY A 141 6.37 16.56 -8.35
C GLY A 141 5.32 16.34 -7.26
N ILE A 142 4.16 17.00 -7.36
CA ILE A 142 3.05 16.90 -6.40
C ILE A 142 2.01 15.92 -6.92
N PHE A 143 1.39 15.15 -6.03
CA PHE A 143 0.26 14.30 -6.37
C PHE A 143 -1.05 15.05 -6.22
N LEU A 144 -1.87 15.01 -7.27
CA LEU A 144 -3.25 15.42 -7.26
C LEU A 144 -4.14 14.24 -6.89
N CYS A 145 -5.13 14.49 -6.03
CA CYS A 145 -6.11 13.51 -5.63
C CYS A 145 -7.38 13.59 -6.48
N ASN A 146 -8.14 12.49 -6.54
CA ASN A 146 -9.39 12.37 -7.27
C ASN A 146 -10.55 11.98 -6.32
N PRO A 147 -11.23 12.97 -5.71
CA PRO A 147 -12.36 12.73 -4.80
C PRO A 147 -13.57 12.07 -5.49
N SER A 148 -13.79 12.35 -6.78
CA SER A 148 -14.86 11.73 -7.57
C SER A 148 -14.63 10.23 -7.76
N LEU A 149 -13.39 9.80 -7.99
CA LEU A 149 -13.03 8.38 -8.03
C LEU A 149 -13.21 7.73 -6.66
N PHE A 150 -12.81 8.41 -5.58
CA PHE A 150 -13.00 7.94 -4.20
C PHE A 150 -14.47 7.57 -3.92
N GLY A 151 -15.42 8.46 -4.23
CA GLY A 151 -16.85 8.18 -4.07
C GLY A 151 -17.36 7.00 -4.91
N LYS A 152 -16.68 6.68 -6.02
CA LYS A 152 -17.03 5.53 -6.88
C LYS A 152 -16.53 4.21 -6.32
N ILE A 153 -15.25 4.14 -5.91
CA ILE A 153 -14.58 2.86 -5.60
C ILE A 153 -14.43 2.56 -4.11
N CYS A 154 -14.42 3.57 -3.23
CA CYS A 154 -14.29 3.39 -1.79
C CYS A 154 -15.68 3.33 -1.14
N LYS A 155 -16.16 2.11 -0.86
CA LYS A 155 -17.49 1.89 -0.27
C LYS A 155 -17.49 1.94 1.27
N PRO A 156 -18.59 2.35 1.92
CA PRO A 156 -18.69 2.39 3.38
C PRO A 156 -18.41 1.04 4.06
N GLU A 157 -18.83 -0.07 3.47
CA GLU A 157 -18.60 -1.42 4.00
C GLU A 157 -17.11 -1.76 4.04
N GLY A 158 -16.38 -1.39 2.98
CA GLY A 158 -14.92 -1.53 2.92
C GLY A 158 -14.21 -0.68 3.98
N LYS A 159 -14.73 0.53 4.28
CA LYS A 159 -14.20 1.41 5.33
C LYS A 159 -14.27 0.75 6.71
N VAL A 160 -15.37 0.06 7.02
CA VAL A 160 -15.53 -0.66 8.31
C VAL A 160 -14.46 -1.76 8.44
N ASN A 161 -14.26 -2.54 7.38
CA ASN A 161 -13.24 -3.59 7.35
C ASN A 161 -11.82 -3.04 7.43
N PHE A 162 -11.56 -1.91 6.76
CA PHE A 162 -10.30 -1.17 6.87
C PHE A 162 -10.02 -0.70 8.30
N LEU A 163 -11.00 -0.13 9.01
CA LEU A 163 -10.82 0.31 10.39
C LEU A 163 -10.52 -0.87 11.32
N LYS A 164 -11.15 -2.04 11.11
CA LYS A 164 -10.81 -3.28 11.82
C LYS A 164 -9.38 -3.73 11.54
N LEU A 165 -8.94 -3.70 10.28
CA LEU A 165 -7.57 -4.01 9.87
C LEU A 165 -6.56 -3.04 10.50
N LEU A 166 -6.85 -1.74 10.49
CA LEU A 166 -5.98 -0.74 11.09
C LEU A 166 -5.83 -0.97 12.61
N LYS A 167 -6.93 -1.26 13.31
CA LYS A 167 -6.90 -1.61 14.73
C LYS A 167 -6.06 -2.87 14.98
N PHE A 168 -6.26 -3.90 14.17
CA PHE A 168 -5.48 -5.14 14.22
C PHE A 168 -3.98 -4.89 13.99
N ALA A 169 -3.63 -4.07 12.99
CA ALA A 169 -2.24 -3.73 12.67
C ALA A 169 -1.58 -2.91 13.79
N LYS A 170 -2.26 -1.87 14.31
CA LYS A 170 -1.78 -1.08 15.46
C LYS A 170 -1.54 -2.01 16.66
N ASN A 171 -2.49 -2.87 17.01
CA ASN A 171 -2.34 -3.82 18.12
C ASN A 171 -1.19 -4.81 17.91
N SER A 172 -1.03 -5.33 16.69
CA SER A 172 0.06 -6.25 16.36
C SER A 172 1.42 -5.57 16.43
N PHE A 173 1.53 -4.33 15.97
CA PHE A 173 2.77 -3.56 16.08
C PHE A 173 3.14 -3.28 17.55
N LYS A 174 2.15 -2.99 18.41
CA LYS A 174 2.36 -2.81 19.85
C LYS A 174 2.89 -4.07 20.55
N LYS A 175 2.41 -5.26 20.16
CA LYS A 175 2.87 -6.55 20.73
C LYS A 175 4.20 -7.04 20.18
N MET A 176 4.72 -6.39 19.13
CA MET A 176 5.90 -6.86 18.42
C MET A 176 7.14 -6.81 19.31
N ASN A 177 7.77 -7.96 19.53
CA ASN A 177 9.04 -8.06 20.23
C ASN A 177 10.18 -8.03 19.20
N ILE A 178 11.07 -7.05 19.35
CA ILE A 178 12.22 -6.82 18.47
C ILE A 178 13.58 -7.19 19.09
N GLU A 179 13.62 -7.77 20.30
CA GLU A 179 14.84 -8.08 21.08
C GLU A 179 15.90 -8.83 20.27
N LYS A 180 15.48 -9.76 19.40
CA LYS A 180 16.39 -10.55 18.56
C LYS A 180 17.10 -9.74 17.46
N ILE A 181 16.52 -8.62 17.05
CA ILE A 181 17.01 -7.80 15.94
C ILE A 181 17.40 -6.39 16.38
N GLU A 182 17.33 -6.10 17.69
CA GLU A 182 17.64 -4.79 18.28
C GLU A 182 19.06 -4.33 17.95
N GLU A 183 20.03 -5.26 17.89
CA GLU A 183 21.43 -4.96 17.57
C GLU A 183 21.65 -4.37 16.17
N LEU A 184 20.68 -4.53 15.27
CA LEU A 184 20.75 -4.00 13.91
C LEU A 184 20.35 -2.52 13.82
N PHE A 185 19.83 -1.94 14.92
CA PHE A 185 19.30 -0.59 14.96
C PHE A 185 20.13 0.32 15.86
N THR A 186 20.18 1.59 15.48
CA THR A 186 20.72 2.64 16.33
C THR A 186 19.74 2.95 17.47
N LYS A 187 20.24 3.45 18.61
CA LYS A 187 19.38 3.87 19.75
C LYS A 187 18.23 4.80 19.34
N PRO A 188 18.43 5.81 18.47
CA PRO A 188 17.33 6.66 18.00
C PRO A 188 16.23 5.90 17.25
N GLU A 189 16.58 4.91 16.42
CA GLU A 189 15.63 4.08 15.68
C GLU A 189 14.81 3.19 16.63
N LEU A 190 15.47 2.56 17.60
CA LEU A 190 14.82 1.74 18.63
C LEU A 190 13.86 2.57 19.48
N ASN A 191 14.31 3.72 19.97
CA ASN A 191 13.47 4.63 20.74
C ASN A 191 12.21 5.02 19.96
N LYS A 192 12.36 5.30 18.67
CA LYS A 192 11.21 5.66 17.82
C LYS A 192 10.21 4.50 17.67
N ILE A 193 10.68 3.26 17.58
CA ILE A 193 9.81 2.08 17.57
C ILE A 193 9.06 1.96 18.90
N TYR A 194 9.76 2.05 20.04
CA TYR A 194 9.12 1.96 21.36
C TYR A 194 8.16 3.12 21.63
N ASP A 195 8.49 4.33 21.19
CA ASP A 195 7.63 5.51 21.28
C ASP A 195 6.31 5.26 20.53
N ILE A 196 6.38 4.74 19.30
CA ILE A 196 5.20 4.34 18.52
C ILE A 196 4.39 3.28 19.27
N GLN A 197 5.04 2.25 19.82
CA GLN A 197 4.37 1.18 20.57
C GLN A 197 3.66 1.70 21.82
N SER A 198 4.26 2.68 22.52
CA SER A 198 3.75 3.25 23.77
C SER A 198 2.45 4.05 23.59
N VAL A 199 2.27 4.69 22.42
CA VAL A 199 1.11 5.56 22.15
C VAL A 199 -0.10 4.77 21.64
N ILE A 200 0.11 3.57 21.11
CA ILE A 200 -0.99 2.70 20.66
C ILE A 200 -1.82 2.28 21.87
N LEU A 201 -3.14 2.57 21.81
CA LEU A 201 -4.11 2.28 22.87
C LEU A 201 -4.32 0.76 23.07
N ASP A 202 -5.22 0.40 23.99
CA ASP A 202 -5.35 -0.93 24.57
C ASP A 202 -5.33 -2.11 23.60
N VAL A 203 -4.79 -3.21 24.14
CA VAL A 203 -4.58 -4.46 23.45
C VAL A 203 -5.90 -5.20 23.35
N ASP A 204 -6.54 -5.13 22.17
CA ASP A 204 -7.60 -6.08 21.83
C ASP A 204 -6.99 -7.50 21.76
N GLN A 205 -7.72 -8.48 22.28
CA GLN A 205 -7.42 -9.88 22.00
C GLN A 205 -8.04 -10.26 20.66
N TYR A 206 -7.19 -10.74 19.73
CA TYR A 206 -7.63 -11.30 18.46
C TYR A 206 -7.39 -12.80 18.50
N TYR A 207 -8.43 -13.58 18.24
CA TYR A 207 -8.28 -14.99 17.91
C TYR A 207 -7.99 -15.10 16.41
N VAL A 208 -6.79 -15.57 16.06
CA VAL A 208 -6.34 -15.70 14.68
C VAL A 208 -6.09 -17.17 14.40
N ASN A 209 -6.65 -17.69 13.31
CA ASN A 209 -6.38 -19.06 12.88
C ASN A 209 -4.91 -19.18 12.39
N PRO A 210 -4.09 -20.07 12.95
CA PRO A 210 -2.70 -20.29 12.50
C PRO A 210 -2.56 -20.63 11.02
N ASP A 211 -3.54 -21.31 10.42
CA ASP A 211 -3.53 -21.71 9.01
C ASP A 211 -3.53 -20.50 8.06
N LEU A 212 -3.88 -19.31 8.55
CA LEU A 212 -3.82 -18.09 7.75
C LEU A 212 -2.41 -17.71 7.30
N LEU A 213 -1.35 -18.21 7.97
CA LEU A 213 0.00 -18.03 7.48
C LEU A 213 0.22 -18.73 6.13
N ASP A 214 -0.28 -19.96 5.96
CA ASP A 214 -0.24 -20.70 4.69
C ASP A 214 -1.11 -20.03 3.61
N VAL A 215 -2.28 -19.50 4.00
CA VAL A 215 -3.14 -18.72 3.09
C VAL A 215 -2.41 -17.48 2.57
N LEU A 216 -1.66 -16.77 3.42
CA LEU A 216 -0.89 -15.61 2.99
C LEU A 216 0.32 -15.99 2.13
N ASP A 217 0.94 -17.13 2.38
CA ASP A 217 2.01 -17.66 1.54
C ASP A 217 1.48 -17.98 0.13
N LYS A 218 0.28 -18.56 0.01
CA LYS A 218 -0.44 -18.73 -1.27
C LYS A 218 -0.82 -17.40 -1.92
N ALA A 219 -1.22 -16.40 -1.12
CA ALA A 219 -1.53 -15.07 -1.64
C ALA A 219 -0.31 -14.40 -2.30
N LEU A 220 0.90 -14.60 -1.77
CA LEU A 220 2.13 -14.11 -2.40
C LEU A 220 2.40 -14.77 -3.77
N LEU A 221 1.97 -16.02 -3.98
CA LEU A 221 2.01 -16.68 -5.29
C LEU A 221 1.02 -16.05 -6.27
N VAL A 222 -0.21 -15.76 -5.82
CA VAL A 222 -1.21 -15.05 -6.63
C VAL A 222 -0.71 -13.67 -7.04
N LEU A 223 -0.05 -12.95 -6.13
CA LEU A 223 0.53 -11.64 -6.43
C LEU A 223 1.63 -11.69 -7.49
N ASN A 224 2.27 -12.84 -7.76
CA ASN A 224 3.20 -12.97 -8.88
C ASN A 224 2.54 -12.76 -10.24
N CYS A 225 1.22 -12.97 -10.32
CA CYS A 225 0.39 -12.79 -11.51
C CYS A 225 -0.16 -11.36 -11.67
N THR A 226 0.30 -10.42 -10.87
CA THR A 226 -0.07 -9.01 -11.03
C THR A 226 0.83 -8.37 -12.09
N ALA A 227 0.26 -8.04 -13.27
CA ALA A 227 1.02 -7.47 -14.39
C ALA A 227 1.60 -6.08 -14.10
N CYS A 228 0.97 -5.30 -13.22
CA CYS A 228 1.50 -4.02 -12.76
C CYS A 228 2.64 -4.22 -11.73
N GLU A 229 3.88 -3.90 -12.09
CA GLU A 229 5.05 -4.08 -11.21
C GLU A 229 4.96 -3.32 -9.89
N LYS A 230 4.55 -2.05 -9.92
CA LYS A 230 4.35 -1.26 -8.69
C LYS A 230 3.27 -1.87 -7.80
N CYS A 231 2.22 -2.42 -8.41
CA CYS A 231 1.14 -3.07 -7.70
C CYS A 231 1.60 -4.40 -7.10
N LYS A 232 2.41 -5.17 -7.83
CA LYS A 232 3.07 -6.41 -7.36
C LYS A 232 4.00 -6.12 -6.18
N LEU A 233 4.82 -5.08 -6.28
CA LEU A 233 5.71 -4.61 -5.21
C LEU A 233 4.94 -4.27 -3.93
N TRP A 234 4.02 -3.31 -4.00
CA TRP A 234 3.27 -2.88 -2.82
C TRP A 234 2.33 -3.96 -2.29
N GLY A 235 1.72 -4.76 -3.17
CA GLY A 235 0.94 -5.93 -2.79
C GLY A 235 1.76 -6.92 -1.96
N LYS A 236 2.97 -7.29 -2.42
CA LYS A 236 3.84 -8.19 -1.63
C LYS A 236 4.25 -7.59 -0.29
N ILE A 237 4.63 -6.31 -0.26
CA ILE A 237 4.99 -5.62 1.00
C ILE A 237 3.81 -5.65 2.00
N GLN A 238 2.59 -5.35 1.54
CA GLN A 238 1.41 -5.34 2.40
C GLN A 238 1.04 -6.73 2.90
N PHE A 239 1.10 -7.76 2.04
CA PHE A 239 0.80 -9.15 2.44
C PHE A 239 1.88 -9.75 3.35
N MET A 240 3.16 -9.42 3.14
CA MET A 240 4.24 -9.81 4.06
C MET A 240 4.13 -9.08 5.41
N GLY A 241 3.75 -7.80 5.40
CA GLY A 241 3.46 -7.04 6.62
C GLY A 241 2.28 -7.61 7.38
N LEU A 242 1.20 -7.97 6.67
CA LEU A 242 0.04 -8.65 7.25
C LEU A 242 0.41 -10.01 7.85
N ARG A 243 1.21 -10.81 7.13
CA ARG A 243 1.73 -12.09 7.63
C ARG A 243 2.52 -11.90 8.93
N THR A 244 3.36 -10.87 8.97
CA THR A 244 4.12 -10.51 10.18
C THR A 244 3.19 -10.14 11.34
N PHE A 245 2.13 -9.35 11.10
CA PHE A 245 1.15 -9.05 12.14
C PHE A 245 0.41 -10.28 12.65
N ILE A 246 0.04 -11.22 11.77
CA ILE A 246 -0.56 -12.49 12.17
C ILE A 246 0.42 -13.31 13.02
N LYS A 247 1.70 -13.45 12.61
CA LYS A 247 2.73 -14.13 13.41
C LYS A 247 2.81 -13.56 14.83
N VAL A 248 2.84 -12.23 14.95
CA VAL A 248 2.90 -11.57 16.27
C VAL A 248 1.67 -11.87 17.11
N GLN A 249 0.46 -11.89 16.53
CA GLN A 249 -0.75 -12.24 17.28
C GLN A 249 -0.81 -13.71 17.70
N LEU A 250 -0.11 -14.58 16.97
CA LEU A 250 0.14 -15.98 17.35
C LEU A 250 1.29 -16.15 18.35
N ASN A 251 1.79 -15.04 18.93
CA ASN A 251 2.94 -15.01 19.86
C ASN A 251 4.23 -15.60 19.27
N GLN A 252 4.38 -15.57 17.95
CA GLN A 252 5.63 -15.94 17.28
C GLN A 252 6.59 -14.73 17.25
N LYS A 253 7.89 -14.99 17.43
CA LYS A 253 8.93 -13.96 17.37
C LYS A 253 9.23 -13.60 15.91
N LEU A 254 9.78 -12.41 15.70
CA LEU A 254 10.35 -12.03 14.40
C LEU A 254 11.61 -12.87 14.13
N ASP A 255 11.74 -13.31 12.89
CA ASP A 255 12.88 -14.14 12.45
C ASP A 255 13.98 -13.30 11.81
N ASN A 256 13.62 -12.17 11.20
CA ASN A 256 14.55 -11.31 10.47
C ASN A 256 14.05 -9.86 10.43
N VAL A 257 14.96 -8.96 10.04
CA VAL A 257 14.67 -7.52 9.94
C VAL A 257 13.65 -7.20 8.84
N ASP A 258 13.58 -7.99 7.77
CA ASP A 258 12.65 -7.75 6.66
C ASP A 258 11.20 -7.82 7.13
N GLU A 259 10.86 -8.73 8.05
CA GLU A 259 9.52 -8.80 8.66
C GLU A 259 9.12 -7.47 9.33
N LEU A 260 10.04 -6.86 10.09
CA LEU A 260 9.82 -5.55 10.68
C LEU A 260 9.70 -4.46 9.60
N ILE A 261 10.52 -4.52 8.55
CA ILE A 261 10.46 -3.58 7.42
C ILE A 261 9.10 -3.64 6.72
N TYR A 262 8.59 -4.83 6.43
CA TYR A 262 7.27 -5.02 5.82
C TYR A 262 6.15 -4.54 6.76
N ALA A 263 6.24 -4.84 8.05
CA ALA A 263 5.28 -4.39 9.05
C ALA A 263 5.21 -2.86 9.18
N VAL A 264 6.37 -2.19 9.27
CA VAL A 264 6.45 -0.72 9.34
C VAL A 264 5.88 -0.08 8.06
N ASN A 265 6.26 -0.59 6.89
CA ASN A 265 5.76 -0.04 5.63
C ASN A 265 4.25 -0.28 5.45
N PHE A 266 3.75 -1.45 5.84
CA PHE A 266 2.32 -1.73 5.79
C PHE A 266 1.55 -0.84 6.76
N LEU A 267 2.00 -0.69 8.01
CA LEU A 267 1.39 0.24 8.97
C LEU A 267 1.40 1.68 8.43
N ALA A 268 2.50 2.10 7.80
CA ALA A 268 2.62 3.41 7.17
C ALA A 268 1.58 3.62 6.05
N ARG A 269 1.29 2.59 5.23
CA ARG A 269 0.18 2.64 4.26
C ARG A 269 -1.16 2.78 4.97
N LEU A 270 -1.42 1.96 6.00
CA LEU A 270 -2.70 1.99 6.71
C LEU A 270 -2.98 3.35 7.39
N VAL A 271 -2.00 3.94 8.09
CA VAL A 271 -2.17 5.28 8.71
C VAL A 271 -2.25 6.40 7.67
N THR A 272 -1.63 6.22 6.50
CA THR A 272 -1.81 7.13 5.35
C THR A 272 -3.24 7.04 4.83
N SER A 273 -3.76 5.82 4.62
CA SER A 273 -5.14 5.61 4.17
C SER A 273 -6.18 6.13 5.16
N GLU A 274 -5.94 6.04 6.47
CA GLU A 274 -6.82 6.61 7.49
C GLU A 274 -6.98 8.12 7.29
N TYR A 275 -5.85 8.83 7.21
CA TYR A 275 -5.83 10.27 6.99
C TYR A 275 -6.42 10.68 5.62
N GLU A 276 -5.95 10.05 4.55
CA GLU A 276 -6.36 10.38 3.19
C GLU A 276 -7.83 10.03 2.93
N SER A 277 -8.35 8.96 3.53
CA SER A 277 -9.77 8.62 3.43
C SER A 277 -10.65 9.72 4.04
N ALA A 278 -10.29 10.26 5.21
CA ALA A 278 -11.03 11.34 5.84
C ALA A 278 -10.96 12.63 5.00
N ARG A 279 -9.77 12.96 4.47
CA ARG A 279 -9.55 14.11 3.58
C ARG A 279 -10.37 13.99 2.29
N LEU A 280 -10.32 12.85 1.62
CA LEU A 280 -11.06 12.60 0.37
C LEU A 280 -12.57 12.59 0.58
N GLU A 281 -13.05 12.04 1.69
CA GLU A 281 -14.48 12.06 2.02
C GLU A 281 -15.00 13.48 2.19
N SER A 282 -14.23 14.35 2.87
CA SER A 282 -14.55 15.78 2.99
C SER A 282 -14.59 16.48 1.63
N LEU A 283 -13.58 16.24 0.77
CA LEU A 283 -13.52 16.83 -0.56
C LEU A 283 -14.65 16.34 -1.47
N TYR A 284 -14.98 15.05 -1.43
CA TYR A 284 -16.04 14.44 -2.23
C TYR A 284 -17.42 14.99 -1.86
N LYS A 285 -17.70 15.19 -0.56
CA LYS A 285 -18.96 15.79 -0.07
C LYS A 285 -19.05 17.29 -0.32
N SER A 286 -17.93 17.96 -0.57
CA SER A 286 -17.92 19.39 -0.87
C SER A 286 -18.48 19.69 -2.28
N LYS A 287 -19.06 20.90 -2.47
CA LYS A 287 -19.52 21.38 -3.79
C LYS A 287 -18.39 21.49 -4.83
N TYR A 288 -17.12 21.39 -4.41
CA TYR A 288 -15.94 21.57 -5.25
C TYR A 288 -15.44 20.28 -5.92
N SER A 289 -16.09 19.13 -5.71
CA SER A 289 -15.70 17.86 -6.36
C SER A 289 -15.60 17.99 -7.90
N LEU A 290 -16.46 18.81 -8.51
CA LEU A 290 -16.43 19.10 -9.95
C LEU A 290 -15.23 19.96 -10.35
N VAL A 291 -14.83 20.93 -9.53
CA VAL A 291 -13.64 21.77 -9.74
C VAL A 291 -12.36 20.93 -9.74
N TYR A 292 -12.28 19.94 -8.83
CA TYR A 292 -11.15 19.01 -8.81
C TYR A 292 -11.05 18.20 -10.10
N ASN A 293 -12.16 17.76 -10.69
CA ASN A 293 -12.12 17.05 -11.97
C ASN A 293 -11.58 17.95 -13.09
N VAL A 294 -12.00 19.23 -13.16
CA VAL A 294 -11.47 20.18 -14.15
C VAL A 294 -9.97 20.36 -13.97
N PHE A 295 -9.49 20.48 -12.73
CA PHE A 295 -8.07 20.66 -12.45
C PHE A 295 -7.23 19.43 -12.80
N ILE A 296 -7.70 18.22 -12.47
CA ILE A 296 -7.00 16.95 -12.76
C ILE A 296 -6.84 16.75 -14.28
N TYR A 297 -7.88 17.06 -15.04
CA TYR A 297 -7.94 16.83 -16.49
C TYR A 297 -7.63 18.07 -17.33
N TYR A 298 -7.07 19.13 -16.74
CA TYR A 298 -6.85 20.41 -17.41
C TYR A 298 -5.94 20.29 -18.64
N GLU A 299 -4.86 19.51 -18.55
CA GLU A 299 -3.93 19.29 -19.67
C GLU A 299 -4.60 18.55 -20.83
N GLU A 300 -5.41 17.54 -20.52
CA GLU A 300 -6.17 16.77 -21.50
C GLU A 300 -7.23 17.67 -22.17
N ILE A 301 -7.92 18.49 -21.39
CA ILE A 301 -8.89 19.48 -21.90
C ILE A 301 -8.20 20.47 -22.83
N LEU A 302 -7.06 21.05 -22.42
CA LEU A 302 -6.27 21.96 -23.25
C LEU A 302 -5.81 21.29 -24.55
N GLY A 303 -5.30 20.06 -24.48
CA GLY A 303 -4.85 19.31 -25.64
C GLY A 303 -5.97 19.06 -26.64
N ILE A 304 -7.15 18.65 -26.15
CA ILE A 304 -8.35 18.48 -26.96
C ILE A 304 -8.78 19.82 -27.57
N SER A 305 -8.82 20.91 -26.80
CA SER A 305 -9.15 22.24 -27.30
C SER A 305 -8.20 22.71 -28.42
N LEU A 306 -6.88 22.53 -28.24
CA LEU A 306 -5.88 22.86 -29.26
C LEU A 306 -6.04 22.00 -30.52
N ALA A 307 -6.30 20.70 -30.38
CA ALA A 307 -6.56 19.79 -31.50
C ALA A 307 -7.82 20.21 -32.28
N PHE A 308 -8.89 20.60 -31.59
CA PHE A 308 -10.09 21.14 -32.24
C PHE A 308 -9.78 22.45 -32.99
N ILE A 309 -9.06 23.39 -32.39
CA ILE A 309 -8.67 24.64 -33.04
C ILE A 309 -7.85 24.36 -34.31
N LEU A 310 -6.85 23.47 -34.23
CA LEU A 310 -6.05 23.06 -35.38
C LEU A 310 -6.89 22.40 -36.48
N TYR A 311 -7.80 21.49 -36.10
CA TYR A 311 -8.74 20.87 -37.04
C TYR A 311 -9.57 21.92 -37.78
N PHE A 312 -10.14 22.89 -37.07
CA PHE A 312 -10.92 23.99 -37.67
C PHE A 312 -10.07 24.87 -38.60
N VAL A 313 -8.82 25.18 -38.23
CA VAL A 313 -7.90 25.96 -39.07
C VAL A 313 -7.56 25.21 -40.36
N ILE A 314 -7.22 23.92 -40.28
CA ILE A 314 -6.92 23.09 -41.45
C ILE A 314 -8.15 22.92 -42.34
N PHE A 315 -9.31 22.66 -41.75
CA PHE A 315 -10.56 22.50 -42.49
C PHE A 315 -10.98 23.79 -43.20
N LYS A 316 -10.79 24.95 -42.58
CA LYS A 316 -11.02 26.26 -43.20
C LYS A 316 -10.03 26.53 -44.34
N LYS A 317 -8.77 26.08 -44.22
CA LYS A 317 -7.76 26.20 -45.27
C LYS A 317 -8.04 25.29 -46.48
N ARG A 318 -8.61 24.10 -46.28
CA ARG A 318 -9.02 23.17 -47.36
C ARG A 318 -10.25 23.62 -48.15
N ARG A 319 -11.08 24.51 -47.58
CA ARG A 319 -12.26 25.08 -48.26
C ARG A 319 -11.96 26.36 -49.06
N ARG A 320 -10.74 26.90 -48.96
CA ARG A 320 -10.25 28.00 -49.79
C ARG A 320 -9.34 27.44 -50.87
#